data_AF-A0A7Y2CDX8-F1
#
_entry.id   AF-A0A7Y2CDX8-F1
#
_cell.length_a   1.000
_cell.length_b   1.000
_cell.length_c   1.000
_cell.angle_alpha   90.00
_cell.angle_beta   90.00
_cell.angle_gamma   90.00
#
_symmetry.space_group_name_H-M   'P 1'
#
loop_
_entity.id
_entity.type
_entity.pdbx_description
1 polymer ?
#
loop_
_entity_poly.entity_id
_entity_poly.type
_entity_poly.pdbx_seq_one_letter_code
_entity_poly.pdbx_strand_id
1 'polypeptide(L)'
;MRNCKPNCEHTKAGSQTLLHGGVRPITERDRLCVLAAAPMRARTRQKQCDQGLFDLASHRQTDFIDELRRLNPKPQPSTKEKA
;
A
#
# COMPACT_ATOMS: atom_id res chain seq x y z
N MET A 1 11.49 -42.76 7.37
CA MET A 1 10.70 -42.08 6.31
C MET A 1 9.89 -43.14 5.58
N ARG A 2 8.55 -43.05 5.56
CA ARG A 2 7.72 -44.03 4.86
C ARG A 2 7.70 -43.71 3.36
N ASN A 3 8.34 -44.57 2.56
CA ASN A 3 8.27 -44.54 1.11
C ASN A 3 6.90 -45.05 0.65
N CYS A 4 5.91 -44.16 0.56
CA CYS A 4 4.62 -44.46 -0.06
C CYS A 4 4.66 -43.93 -1.50
N LYS A 5 4.81 -44.84 -2.47
CA LYS A 5 4.58 -44.51 -3.89
C LYS A 5 3.12 -44.10 -4.03
N PRO A 6 2.81 -42.99 -4.72
CA PRO A 6 1.42 -42.62 -4.87
C PRO A 6 0.73 -43.62 -5.83
N ASN A 7 -0.36 -44.22 -5.37
CA ASN A 7 -1.25 -45.04 -6.20
C ASN A 7 -1.76 -44.21 -7.39
N CYS A 8 -1.62 -44.74 -8.60
CA CYS A 8 -2.13 -44.13 -9.82
C CYS A 8 -3.32 -44.94 -10.36
N GLU A 9 -4.35 -44.25 -10.84
CA GLU A 9 -5.52 -44.84 -11.50
C GLU A 9 -5.57 -44.39 -12.96
N HIS A 10 -5.89 -45.31 -13.88
CA HIS A 10 -6.03 -44.97 -15.30
C HIS A 10 -7.45 -44.55 -15.62
N THR A 11 -7.61 -43.32 -16.10
CA THR A 11 -8.89 -42.77 -16.56
C THR A 11 -8.89 -42.58 -18.08
N LYS A 12 -10.05 -42.26 -18.68
CA LYS A 12 -10.12 -41.89 -20.10
C LYS A 12 -9.26 -40.68 -20.47
N ALA A 13 -8.89 -39.85 -19.49
CA ALA A 13 -7.99 -38.70 -19.64
C ALA A 13 -6.50 -39.04 -19.39
N GLY A 14 -6.18 -40.30 -19.10
CA GLY A 14 -4.82 -40.76 -18.78
C GLY A 14 -4.64 -41.17 -17.31
N SER A 15 -3.38 -41.44 -16.94
CA SER A 15 -2.99 -41.83 -15.59
C SER A 15 -3.12 -40.66 -14.62
N GLN A 16 -3.93 -40.82 -13.57
CA GLN A 16 -4.13 -39.83 -12.52
C GLN A 16 -3.54 -40.32 -11.20
N THR A 17 -2.95 -39.42 -10.43
CA THR A 17 -2.36 -39.73 -9.12
C THR A 17 -3.41 -39.56 -8.02
N LEU A 18 -3.67 -40.61 -7.24
CA LEU A 18 -4.61 -40.55 -6.14
C LEU A 18 -3.96 -39.90 -4.91
N LEU A 19 -4.66 -38.93 -4.30
CA LEU A 19 -4.26 -38.31 -3.05
C LEU A 19 -4.62 -39.22 -1.87
N HIS A 20 -3.62 -39.83 -1.23
CA HIS A 20 -3.82 -40.68 -0.05
C HIS A 20 -4.27 -39.85 1.14
N GLY A 21 -5.33 -40.30 1.82
CA GLY A 21 -5.85 -39.64 3.03
C GLY A 21 -7.00 -38.67 2.79
N GLY A 22 -7.50 -38.58 1.54
CA GLY A 22 -8.60 -37.69 1.18
C GLY A 22 -8.20 -36.23 1.10
N VAL A 23 -9.07 -35.41 0.52
CA VAL A 23 -8.85 -33.95 0.43
C VAL A 23 -9.55 -33.29 1.60
N ARG A 24 -8.78 -32.70 2.53
CA ARG A 24 -9.35 -31.90 3.60
C ARG A 24 -9.90 -30.59 3.02
N PRO A 25 -11.15 -30.19 3.34
CA PRO A 25 -11.68 -28.89 2.91
C PRO A 25 -10.89 -27.75 3.54
N ILE A 26 -10.65 -26.70 2.75
CA ILE A 26 -9.98 -25.48 3.22
C ILE A 26 -10.92 -24.72 4.15
N THR A 27 -10.50 -24.54 5.40
CA THR A 27 -11.28 -23.80 6.41
C THR A 27 -11.07 -22.30 6.27
N GLU A 28 -11.95 -21.49 6.87
CA GLU A 28 -11.75 -20.03 6.93
C GLU A 28 -10.43 -19.64 7.60
N ARG A 29 -10.06 -20.38 8.66
CA ARG A 29 -8.76 -20.20 9.34
C ARG A 29 -7.60 -20.37 8.36
N ASP A 30 -7.62 -21.41 7.52
CA ASP A 30 -6.55 -21.66 6.55
C ASP A 30 -6.45 -20.50 5.55
N ARG A 31 -7.59 -19.97 5.07
CA ARG A 31 -7.63 -18.80 4.17
C ARG A 31 -7.06 -17.55 4.83
N LEU A 32 -7.44 -17.29 6.08
CA LEU A 32 -6.95 -16.14 6.85
C LEU A 32 -5.45 -16.26 7.13
N CYS A 33 -4.94 -17.46 7.45
CA CYS A 33 -3.51 -17.70 7.63
C CYS A 33 -2.72 -17.39 6.35
N VAL A 34 -3.23 -17.78 5.18
CA VAL A 34 -2.59 -17.45 3.88
C VAL A 34 -2.57 -15.94 3.65
N LEU A 35 -3.67 -15.24 3.93
CA LEU A 35 -3.73 -13.77 3.77
C LEU A 35 -2.81 -13.04 4.75
N ALA A 36 -2.71 -13.51 5.99
CA ALA A 36 -1.85 -12.92 7.02
C ALA A 36 -0.36 -13.12 6.71
N ALA A 37 0.01 -14.24 6.10
CA ALA A 37 1.38 -14.53 5.66
C ALA A 37 1.75 -13.84 4.33
N ALA A 38 0.77 -13.32 3.59
CA ALA A 38 1.04 -12.65 2.34
C ALA A 38 1.77 -11.30 2.57
N PRO A 39 2.70 -10.90 1.68
CA PRO A 39 3.30 -9.58 1.73
C PRO A 39 2.23 -8.48 1.69
N MET A 40 2.46 -7.38 2.42
CA MET A 40 1.56 -6.23 2.36
C MET A 40 1.43 -5.74 0.92
N ARG A 41 0.20 -5.74 0.40
CA ARG A 41 -0.11 -5.21 -0.93
C ARG A 41 -0.63 -3.78 -0.79
N ALA A 42 -0.19 -2.89 -1.67
CA ALA A 42 -0.75 -1.56 -1.78
C ALA A 42 -2.25 -1.67 -2.10
N ARG A 43 -3.09 -1.07 -1.26
CA ARG A 43 -4.57 -1.08 -1.44
C ARG A 43 -5.02 -0.15 -2.56
N THR A 44 -4.22 0.86 -2.85
CA THR A 44 -4.49 1.88 -3.85
C THR A 44 -3.26 2.06 -4.71
N ARG A 45 -3.47 2.47 -5.97
CA ARG A 45 -2.35 2.91 -6.81
C ARG A 45 -1.66 4.09 -6.16
N GLN A 46 -0.33 4.09 -6.15
CA GLN A 46 0.45 5.27 -5.81
C GLN A 46 0.07 6.38 -6.81
N LYS A 47 -0.32 7.54 -6.31
CA LYS A 47 -0.57 8.71 -7.16
C LYS A 47 0.76 9.14 -7.78
N GLN A 48 0.73 9.62 -9.02
CA GLN A 48 1.91 10.23 -9.63
C GLN A 48 2.39 11.38 -8.73
N CYS A 49 3.71 11.48 -8.56
CA CYS A 49 4.30 12.63 -7.89
C CYS A 49 3.94 13.88 -8.70
N ASP A 50 3.45 14.92 -8.03
CA ASP A 50 3.15 16.20 -8.65
C ASP A 50 4.47 16.92 -8.96
N GLN A 51 5.15 16.46 -10.02
CA GLN A 51 6.45 16.99 -10.45
C GLN A 51 6.25 17.92 -11.62
N GLY A 52 6.09 19.21 -11.32
CA GLY A 52 5.99 20.27 -12.32
C GLY A 52 6.05 21.67 -11.70
N LEU A 53 6.17 22.68 -12.55
CA LEU A 53 6.11 24.11 -12.17
C LEU A 53 4.79 24.49 -11.48
N PHE A 54 3.76 23.65 -11.65
CA PHE A 54 2.42 23.78 -11.06
C PHE A 54 2.13 22.73 -9.99
N ASP A 55 3.14 22.34 -9.19
CA ASP A 55 2.92 21.49 -8.03
C ASP A 55 1.88 22.13 -7.10
N LEU A 56 0.70 21.51 -7.05
CA LEU A 56 -0.44 22.01 -6.29
C LEU A 56 -0.10 22.07 -4.79
N ALA A 57 0.80 21.19 -4.31
CA ALA A 57 1.28 21.24 -2.94
C ALA A 57 2.16 22.47 -2.69
N SER A 58 3.11 22.76 -3.59
CA SER A 58 3.95 23.96 -3.51
C SER A 58 3.13 25.25 -3.57
N HIS A 59 2.12 25.34 -4.45
CA HIS A 59 1.28 26.53 -4.54
C HIS A 59 0.48 26.78 -3.25
N ARG A 60 -0.10 25.72 -2.67
CA ARG A 60 -0.81 25.78 -1.38
C ARG A 60 0.09 26.24 -0.23
N GLN A 61 1.37 25.89 -0.25
CA GLN A 61 2.33 26.33 0.76
C GLN A 61 2.62 27.83 0.63
N THR A 62 2.82 28.33 -0.59
CA THR A 62 3.01 29.76 -0.85
C THR A 62 1.80 30.57 -0.39
N ASP A 63 0.59 30.14 -0.77
CA ASP A 63 -0.66 30.81 -0.38
C ASP A 63 -0.80 30.85 1.14
N PHE A 64 -0.47 29.75 1.82
CA PHE A 64 -0.50 29.66 3.28
C PHE A 64 0.53 30.60 3.96
N ILE A 65 1.76 30.65 3.44
CA ILE A 65 2.81 31.53 3.96
C ILE A 65 2.43 33.01 3.77
N ASP A 66 1.84 33.35 2.62
CA ASP A 66 1.40 34.72 2.36
C ASP A 66 0.23 35.11 3.26
N GLU A 67 -0.71 34.20 3.51
CA GLU A 67 -1.79 34.42 4.47
C GLU A 67 -1.26 34.61 5.90
N LEU A 68 -0.28 33.80 6.32
CA LEU A 68 0.38 33.98 7.62
C LEU A 68 1.07 35.35 7.75
N ARG A 69 1.69 35.86 6.68
CA ARG A 69 2.33 37.18 6.66
C ARG A 69 1.31 38.31 6.74
N ARG A 70 0.14 38.14 6.11
CA ARG A 70 -0.98 39.10 6.21
C ARG A 70 -1.54 39.16 7.63
N LEU A 71 -1.72 38.00 8.26
CA LEU A 71 -2.24 37.90 9.62
C LEU A 71 -1.24 38.38 10.68
N ASN A 72 0.07 38.25 10.41
CA ASN A 72 1.14 38.72 11.29
C ASN A 72 2.01 39.78 10.59
N PRO A 73 1.50 41.01 10.41
CA PRO A 73 2.30 42.09 9.86
C PRO A 73 3.46 42.38 10.81
N LYS A 74 4.69 42.42 10.28
CA LYS A 74 5.83 42.86 11.09
C LYS A 74 5.58 44.30 11.56
N PRO A 75 5.85 44.62 12.84
CA PRO A 75 5.75 45.98 13.31
C PRO A 75 6.73 46.84 12.48
N GLN A 76 6.22 47.95 11.93
CA GLN A 76 7.04 48.90 11.19
C GLN A 76 8.13 49.42 12.14
N PRO A 77 9.41 49.47 11.71
CA PRO A 77 10.44 50.11 12.51
C PRO A 77 10.07 51.59 12.64
N SER A 78 9.80 52.04 13.86
CA SER A 78 9.50 53.45 14.14
C SER A 78 10.67 54.29 13.63
N THR A 79 10.43 55.10 12.60
CA THR A 79 11.32 56.19 12.20
C THR A 79 11.43 57.13 13.39
N LYS A 80 12.50 57.00 14.18
CA LYS A 80 12.85 58.04 15.15
C LYS A 80 13.35 59.22 14.33
N GLU A 81 12.47 60.19 14.11
CA GLU A 81 12.85 61.56 13.80
C GLU A 81 13.93 61.98 14.79
N LYS A 82 15.13 62.29 14.29
CA LYS A 82 16.11 63.03 15.06
C LYS A 82 16.17 64.44 14.48
N ALA A 83 15.65 65.35 15.30
CA ALA A 83 15.86 66.79 15.24
C ALA A 83 17.34 67.16 15.34
#